data_AF-A0A455UFN7-F1
#
_entry.id   AF-A0A455UFN7-F1
#
_cell.length_a   1.000
_cell.length_b   1.000
_cell.length_c   1.000
_cell.angle_alpha   90.00
_cell.angle_beta   90.00
_cell.angle_gamma   90.00
#
_symmetry.space_group_name_H-M   'P 1'
#
loop_
_entity.id
_entity.type
_entity.pdbx_description
1 polymer ?
#
loop_
_entity_poly.entity_id
_entity_poly.type
_entity_poly.pdbx_seq_one_letter_code
_entity_poly.pdbx_strand_id
1 'polypeptide(L)'
;MSSALSLNKSSDTQLPIDVSVEPADRHQFEVGIGYATDVGPRLRFGWEQPWINRYGHSLDHDLYLSAPEQRFTGVYNVPLEDPPSQ
;
A
#
# COMPACT_ATOMS: atom_id res chain seq x y z
N MET A 1 31.04 48.27 -27.86
CA MET A 1 30.21 48.72 -26.72
C MET A 1 29.87 47.51 -25.88
N SER A 2 29.97 47.70 -24.56
CA SER A 2 29.76 46.82 -23.41
C SER A 2 28.83 45.62 -23.63
N SER A 3 29.21 44.39 -23.26
CA SER A 3 29.40 43.94 -21.87
C SER A 3 28.21 44.31 -20.97
N ALA A 4 27.09 43.57 -21.08
CA ALA A 4 26.01 43.65 -20.10
C ALA A 4 25.10 42.41 -19.99
N LEU A 5 25.35 41.32 -20.74
CA LEU A 5 24.57 40.09 -20.62
C LEU A 5 25.47 38.85 -20.76
N SER A 6 26.57 38.83 -20.02
CA SER A 6 27.10 37.53 -19.58
C SER A 6 26.17 37.09 -18.44
N LEU A 7 25.01 36.57 -18.80
CA LEU A 7 24.15 35.83 -17.90
C LEU A 7 25.02 34.68 -17.39
N ASN A 8 25.44 34.80 -16.14
CA ASN A 8 26.08 33.74 -15.39
C ASN A 8 25.11 32.55 -15.39
N LYS A 9 25.24 31.68 -16.40
CA LYS A 9 24.51 30.43 -16.48
C LYS A 9 25.17 29.55 -15.44
N SER A 10 24.68 29.66 -14.20
CA SER A 10 25.00 28.75 -13.11
C SER A 10 24.84 27.34 -13.67
N SER A 11 25.98 26.70 -13.84
CA SER A 11 26.10 25.35 -14.34
C SER A 11 25.44 24.48 -13.28
N ASP A 12 24.44 23.71 -13.69
CA ASP A 12 23.63 22.81 -12.87
C ASP A 12 22.41 23.42 -12.14
N THR A 13 21.24 23.26 -12.76
CA THR A 13 19.91 23.41 -12.13
C THR A 13 19.48 22.08 -11.52
N GLN A 14 20.34 21.45 -10.74
CA GLN A 14 20.02 20.23 -10.00
C GLN A 14 19.86 20.58 -8.53
N LEU A 15 18.66 20.37 -7.99
CA LEU A 15 18.38 20.51 -6.57
C LEU A 15 18.30 19.11 -5.96
N PRO A 16 19.25 18.69 -5.11
CA PRO A 16 19.16 17.40 -4.44
C PRO A 16 17.95 17.39 -3.48
N ILE A 17 17.22 16.26 -3.48
CA ILE A 17 16.10 16.00 -2.56
C ILE A 17 16.45 14.77 -1.75
N ASP A 18 16.47 14.91 -0.44
CA ASP A 18 16.63 13.80 0.50
C ASP A 18 15.25 13.30 0.95
N VAL A 19 15.00 11.99 0.81
CA VAL A 19 13.75 11.34 1.23
C VAL A 19 14.06 10.31 2.30
N SER A 20 13.40 10.43 3.45
CA SER A 20 13.44 9.46 4.53
C SER A 20 12.07 8.80 4.67
N VAL A 21 12.06 7.47 4.80
CA VAL A 21 10.84 6.67 4.95
C VAL A 21 11.02 5.67 6.08
N GLU A 22 9.90 5.33 6.73
CA GLU A 22 9.80 4.24 7.70
C GLU A 22 8.84 3.18 7.12
N PRO A 23 9.14 1.89 7.22
CA PRO A 23 8.21 0.84 6.84
C PRO A 23 6.90 0.90 7.61
N ALA A 24 5.79 0.59 6.94
CA ALA A 24 4.52 0.39 7.63
C ALA A 24 4.59 -0.82 8.58
N ASP A 25 3.73 -0.84 9.60
CA ASP A 25 3.58 -2.01 10.47
C ASP A 25 3.29 -3.26 9.65
N ARG A 26 4.07 -4.31 9.90
CA ARG A 26 4.04 -5.55 9.13
C ARG A 26 2.74 -6.33 9.26
N HIS A 27 2.02 -6.17 10.37
CA HIS A 27 0.78 -6.88 10.64
C HIS A 27 -0.30 -5.89 11.05
N GLN A 28 -1.33 -5.77 10.23
CA GLN A 28 -2.49 -4.93 10.47
C GLN A 28 -3.73 -5.80 10.56
N PHE A 29 -4.55 -5.57 11.58
CA PHE A 29 -5.71 -6.41 11.86
C PHE A 29 -6.99 -5.58 11.84
N GLU A 30 -8.02 -6.08 11.17
CA GLU A 30 -9.37 -5.50 11.18
C GLU A 30 -10.34 -6.53 11.78
N VAL A 31 -11.21 -6.08 12.69
CA VAL A 31 -12.26 -6.93 13.26
C VAL A 31 -13.61 -6.25 13.05
N GLY A 32 -14.59 -6.99 12.55
CA GLY A 32 -15.96 -6.53 12.34
C GLY A 32 -16.97 -7.49 12.94
N ILE A 33 -18.03 -6.94 13.53
CA ILE A 33 -19.19 -7.70 13.99
C ILE A 33 -20.47 -7.06 13.42
N GLY A 34 -21.51 -7.84 13.18
CA GLY A 34 -22.77 -7.31 12.70
C GLY A 34 -23.94 -8.26 12.93
N TYR A 35 -25.15 -7.77 12.63
CA TYR A 35 -26.38 -8.55 12.71
C TYR A 35 -27.36 -8.09 11.63
N ALA A 36 -28.07 -9.03 11.00
CA ALA A 36 -29.21 -8.75 10.14
C ALA A 36 -30.35 -9.71 10.47
N THR A 37 -31.60 -9.30 10.27
CA THR A 37 -32.78 -10.05 10.71
C THR A 37 -32.96 -11.39 10.00
N ASP A 38 -32.51 -11.48 8.76
CA ASP A 38 -32.60 -12.65 7.87
C ASP A 38 -31.33 -13.52 7.89
N VAL A 39 -30.16 -12.91 8.18
CA VAL A 39 -28.85 -13.59 8.19
C VAL A 39 -28.40 -13.99 9.60
N GLY A 40 -28.84 -13.26 10.63
CA GLY A 40 -28.37 -13.40 12.01
C GLY A 40 -27.03 -12.69 12.26
N PRO A 41 -26.26 -13.10 13.29
CA PRO A 41 -24.96 -12.50 13.60
C PRO A 41 -23.90 -12.83 12.54
N ARG A 42 -22.98 -11.90 12.34
CA ARG A 42 -21.83 -12.05 11.45
C ARG A 42 -20.56 -11.51 12.08
N LEU A 43 -19.43 -12.14 11.76
CA LEU A 43 -18.09 -11.78 12.17
C LEU A 43 -17.20 -11.63 10.94
N ARG A 44 -16.27 -10.69 11.00
CA ARG A 44 -15.22 -10.48 10.01
C ARG A 44 -13.88 -10.32 10.71
N PHE A 45 -12.84 -10.94 10.18
CA PHE A 45 -11.46 -10.76 10.61
C PHE A 45 -10.56 -10.58 9.39
N GLY A 46 -9.89 -9.44 9.31
CA GLY A 46 -8.90 -9.12 8.29
C GLY A 46 -7.48 -9.15 8.89
N TRP A 47 -6.53 -9.66 8.13
CA TRP A 47 -5.10 -9.59 8.45
C TRP A 47 -4.33 -9.19 7.19
N GLU A 48 -3.80 -7.97 7.21
CA GLU A 48 -3.02 -7.38 6.13
C GLU A 48 -1.54 -7.35 6.51
N GLN A 49 -0.71 -7.79 5.57
CA GLN A 49 0.74 -7.77 5.66
C GLN A 49 1.28 -6.97 4.47
N PRO A 50 1.43 -5.63 4.61
CA PRO A 50 1.76 -4.75 3.49
C PRO A 50 3.12 -5.05 2.86
N TRP A 51 4.00 -5.71 3.61
CA TRP A 51 5.24 -6.26 3.10
C TRP A 51 5.62 -7.54 3.87
N ILE A 52 6.01 -8.58 3.13
CA ILE A 52 6.47 -9.84 3.72
C ILE A 52 7.96 -10.10 3.47
N ASN A 53 8.54 -9.44 2.47
CA ASN A 53 9.95 -9.55 2.09
C ASN A 53 10.47 -8.22 1.50
N ARG A 54 11.78 -8.17 1.21
CA ARG A 54 12.45 -6.98 0.67
C ARG A 54 12.09 -6.62 -0.77
N TYR A 55 11.39 -7.50 -1.48
CA TYR A 55 10.91 -7.28 -2.86
C TYR A 55 9.53 -6.60 -2.90
N GLY A 56 8.98 -6.23 -1.74
CA GLY A 56 7.70 -5.52 -1.66
C GLY A 56 6.47 -6.41 -1.84
N HIS A 57 6.62 -7.73 -1.81
CA HIS A 57 5.46 -8.62 -1.85
C HIS A 57 4.56 -8.38 -0.64
N SER A 58 3.24 -8.50 -0.80
CA SER A 58 2.25 -8.37 0.28
C SER A 58 1.33 -9.59 0.36
N LEU A 59 0.65 -9.73 1.49
CA LEU A 59 -0.29 -10.82 1.76
C LEU A 59 -1.50 -10.30 2.53
N ASP A 60 -2.70 -10.61 2.03
CA ASP A 60 -3.97 -10.19 2.63
C ASP A 60 -4.84 -11.41 2.92
N HIS A 61 -5.38 -11.48 4.13
CA HIS A 61 -6.31 -12.52 4.57
C HIS A 61 -7.63 -11.91 5.04
N ASP A 62 -8.75 -12.49 4.62
CA ASP A 62 -10.10 -12.08 5.01
C ASP A 62 -10.90 -13.32 5.41
N LEU A 63 -11.38 -13.35 6.65
CA LEU A 63 -12.30 -14.34 7.18
C LEU A 63 -13.66 -13.68 7.42
N TYR A 64 -14.71 -14.25 6.85
CA TYR A 64 -16.09 -13.85 7.07
C TYR A 64 -16.91 -15.05 7.54
N LEU A 65 -17.66 -14.89 8.63
CA LEU A 65 -18.50 -15.93 9.22
C LEU A 65 -19.89 -15.38 9.51
N SER A 66 -20.91 -16.08 9.03
CA SER A 66 -22.32 -15.87 9.34
C SER A 66 -23.03 -17.22 9.34
N ALA A 67 -24.30 -17.27 9.75
CA ALA A 67 -25.06 -18.53 9.68
C ALA A 67 -25.13 -19.13 8.26
N PRO A 68 -25.47 -18.37 7.20
CA PRO A 68 -25.55 -18.92 5.85
C PRO A 68 -24.21 -18.98 5.09
N GLU A 69 -23.21 -18.17 5.44
CA GLU A 69 -21.96 -18.05 4.69
C GLU A 69 -20.72 -18.11 5.60
N GLN A 70 -19.75 -18.93 5.22
CA GLN A 70 -18.40 -18.91 5.76
C GLN A 70 -17.41 -18.79 4.60
N ARG A 71 -16.61 -17.73 4.60
CA ARG A 71 -15.67 -17.43 3.52
C ARG A 71 -14.30 -17.12 4.09
N PHE A 72 -13.27 -17.72 3.50
CA PHE A 72 -11.89 -17.38 3.77
C PHE A 72 -11.19 -17.06 2.45
N THR A 73 -10.56 -15.89 2.38
CA THR A 73 -9.82 -15.41 1.20
C THR A 73 -8.38 -15.13 1.59
N GLY A 74 -7.45 -15.49 0.71
CA GLY A 74 -6.04 -15.12 0.79
C GLY A 74 -5.57 -14.55 -0.54
N VAL A 75 -4.91 -13.40 -0.53
CA VAL A 75 -4.37 -12.74 -1.73
C VAL A 75 -2.89 -12.47 -1.54
N TYR A 76 -2.08 -12.93 -2.48
CA TYR A 76 -0.64 -12.68 -2.50
C TYR A 76 -0.30 -11.78 -3.68
N ASN A 77 0.29 -10.62 -3.39
CA ASN A 77 0.62 -9.62 -4.42
C ASN A 77 2.12 -9.52 -4.62
N VAL A 78 2.53 -9.44 -5.88
CA VAL A 78 3.92 -9.21 -6.31
C VAL A 78 3.95 -7.92 -7.12
N PRO A 79 4.65 -6.87 -6.64
CA PRO A 79 4.82 -5.64 -7.41
C PRO A 79 5.56 -5.89 -8.71
N LEU A 80 5.19 -5.16 -9.76
CA LEU A 80 5.99 -5.06 -10.98
C LEU A 80 7.15 -4.10 -10.72
N GLU A 81 8.34 -4.45 -11.22
CA GLU A 81 9.53 -3.58 -11.12
C GLU A 81 9.39 -2.30 -11.95
N ASP A 82 8.75 -2.41 -13.11
CA ASP A 82 8.46 -1.28 -14.01
C ASP A 82 6.96 -1.26 -14.32
N PRO A 83 6.20 -0.30 -13.75
CA PRO A 83 4.78 -0.18 -14.07
C PRO A 83 4.62 0.24 -15.54
N PRO A 84 3.66 -0.33 -16.28
CA PRO A 84 3.45 0.07 -17.67
C PRO A 84 3.16 1.57 -17.76
N SER A 85 3.88 2.26 -18.65
CA SER A 85 3.62 3.66 -18.96
C SER A 85 2.18 3.82 -19.46
N GLN A 86 1.39 4.65 -18.77
CA GLN A 86 0.03 5.03 -19.16
C GLN A 86 0.02 5.97 -20.37
#